data_AF-A0A9W8NPI8-F1
#
_entry.id   AF-A0A9W8NPI8-F1
#
_cell.length_a   1.000
_cell.length_b   1.000
_cell.length_c   1.000
_cell.angle_alpha   90.00
_cell.angle_beta   90.00
_cell.angle_gamma   90.00
#
_symmetry.space_group_name_H-M   'P 1'
#
loop_
_entity.id
_entity.type
_entity.pdbx_description
1 polymer ?
#
loop_
_entity_poly.entity_id
_entity_poly.type
_entity_poly.pdbx_seq_one_letter_code
_entity_poly.pdbx_strand_id
1 'polypeptide(L)'
;TPSGLHITQRYFKSTKKVVSVNLFGKSKKLVIREKENNIIDPNRQTQAIIPNIIHSLDASHLVKLILNAEKDNFHPIITVHDCFGTLPTKMEKLEFRVKKEFIDLYSQV
;
A
#
# COMPACT_ATOMS: atom_id res chain seq x y z
N THR A 1 -2.07 3.29 -11.34
CA THR A 1 -3.33 3.27 -10.60
C THR A 1 -4.22 4.36 -11.13
N PRO A 2 -5.54 4.31 -10.89
CA PRO A 2 -6.47 5.35 -11.34
C PRO A 2 -6.17 6.76 -10.81
N SER A 3 -5.42 6.88 -9.71
CA SER A 3 -4.91 8.18 -9.20
C SER A 3 -3.65 8.70 -9.92
N GLY A 4 -3.14 7.99 -10.93
CA GLY A 4 -1.99 8.41 -11.76
C GLY A 4 -0.65 7.79 -11.37
N LEU A 5 -0.54 7.05 -10.26
CA LEU A 5 0.72 6.44 -9.83
C LEU A 5 1.05 5.18 -10.65
N HIS A 6 2.22 5.11 -11.27
CA HIS A 6 2.68 3.88 -11.91
C HIS A 6 3.22 2.88 -10.88
N ILE A 7 2.72 1.65 -10.89
CA ILE A 7 3.14 0.58 -9.96
C ILE A 7 3.73 -0.57 -10.77
N THR A 8 4.86 -1.09 -10.31
CA THR A 8 5.52 -2.26 -10.91
C THR A 8 5.76 -3.32 -9.85
N GLN A 9 5.27 -4.54 -10.08
CA GLN A 9 5.50 -5.67 -9.19
C GLN A 9 6.74 -6.46 -9.62
N ARG A 10 7.79 -6.47 -8.78
CA ARG A 10 9.03 -7.21 -9.04
C ARG A 10 9.50 -7.98 -7.81
N TYR A 11 8.91 -9.16 -7.58
CA TYR A 11 9.43 -10.09 -6.59
C TYR A 11 10.58 -10.90 -7.16
N PHE A 12 11.74 -10.79 -6.52
CA PHE A 12 12.94 -11.52 -6.89
C PHE A 12 13.20 -12.65 -5.90
N LYS A 13 13.88 -13.69 -6.38
CA LYS A 13 14.40 -14.74 -5.50
C LYS A 13 15.40 -14.13 -4.52
N SER A 14 15.41 -14.68 -3.31
CA SER A 14 16.32 -14.27 -2.26
C SER A 14 16.95 -15.50 -1.62
N THR A 15 18.28 -15.52 -1.52
CA THR A 15 19.02 -16.55 -0.79
C THR A 15 19.24 -16.11 0.64
N LYS A 16 19.15 -17.07 1.56
CA LYS A 16 19.53 -16.85 2.96
C LYS A 16 21.00 -17.20 3.11
N LYS A 17 21.78 -16.26 3.63
CA LYS A 17 23.18 -16.46 4.00
C LYS A 17 23.32 -16.28 5.49
N VAL A 18 23.89 -17.28 6.15
CA VAL A 18 24.18 -17.21 7.58
C VAL A 18 25.62 -16.76 7.73
N VAL A 19 25.83 -15.60 8.33
CA VAL A 19 27.15 -15.04 8.60
C VAL A 19 27.44 -15.13 10.08
N SER A 20 28.58 -15.70 10.45
CA SER A 20 29.06 -15.69 11.83
C SER A 20 29.86 -14.41 12.05
N VAL A 21 29.42 -13.60 12.99
CA VAL A 21 30.13 -12.37 13.38
C VAL A 21 30.64 -12.56 14.80
N ASN A 22 31.95 -12.36 14.98
CA ASN A 22 32.56 -12.29 16.30
C ASN A 22 32.68 -10.83 16.71
N LEU A 23 32.01 -10.45 17.79
CA LEU A 23 32.07 -9.10 18.35
C LEU A 23 32.37 -9.21 19.84
N PHE A 24 33.44 -8.54 20.30
CA PHE A 24 33.87 -8.54 21.70
C PHE A 24 34.00 -9.94 22.32
N GLY A 25 34.53 -10.91 21.56
CA GLY A 25 34.72 -12.29 22.02
C GLY A 25 33.44 -13.14 22.05
N LYS A 26 32.29 -12.62 21.59
CA LYS A 26 31.04 -13.37 21.46
C LYS A 26 30.74 -13.61 19.98
N SER A 27 30.56 -14.87 19.61
CA SER A 27 30.13 -15.25 18.27
C SER A 27 28.60 -15.26 18.18
N LYS A 28 28.03 -14.53 17.22
CA LYS A 28 26.61 -14.57 16.86
C LYS A 28 26.44 -14.91 15.39
N LYS A 29 25.47 -15.78 15.10
CA LYS A 29 25.02 -16.06 13.73
C LYS A 29 23.93 -15.07 13.34
N LEU A 30 24.13 -14.36 12.23
CA LEU A 30 23.17 -13.46 11.62
C LEU A 30 22.65 -14.07 10.33
N VAL A 31 21.35 -13.93 10.07
CA VAL A 31 20.73 -14.36 8.81
C VAL A 31 20.53 -13.12 7.93
N ILE A 32 21.25 -13.08 6.82
CA ILE A 32 21.15 -12.03 5.81
C ILE A 32 20.39 -12.63 4.62
N ARG A 33 19.47 -11.85 4.04
CA ARG A 33 18.85 -12.20 2.76
C ARG A 33 19.56 -11.41 1.66
N GLU A 34 20.24 -12.12 0.78
CA GLU A 34 20.81 -11.55 -0.43
C GLU A 34 19.81 -11.76 -1.58
N LYS A 35 19.62 -10.74 -2.39
CA LYS A 35 18.74 -10.82 -3.57
C LYS A 35 19.51 -11.54 -4.67
N GLU A 36 18.95 -12.60 -5.24
CA GLU A 36 19.53 -13.19 -6.45
C GLU A 36 19.33 -12.20 -7.60
N ASN A 37 20.43 -11.80 -8.23
CA ASN A 37 20.42 -10.73 -9.22
C ASN A 37 19.46 -11.06 -10.37
N ASN A 38 18.41 -10.24 -10.49
CA ASN A 38 17.43 -10.24 -11.58
C ASN A 38 16.64 -11.54 -11.84
N ILE A 39 16.71 -12.54 -10.95
CA ILE A 39 15.88 -13.74 -11.08
C ILE A 39 14.53 -13.48 -10.42
N ILE A 40 13.46 -13.47 -11.22
CA ILE A 40 12.09 -13.32 -10.74
C ILE A 40 11.67 -14.58 -9.96
N ASP A 41 10.93 -14.39 -8.88
CA ASP A 41 10.24 -15.46 -8.15
C ASP A 41 8.80 -15.57 -8.68
N PRO A 42 8.49 -16.54 -9.57
CA PRO A 42 7.17 -16.64 -10.19
C PRO A 42 6.07 -16.96 -9.18
N ASN A 43 6.38 -17.75 -8.15
CA ASN A 43 5.39 -18.13 -7.13
C ASN A 43 4.98 -16.90 -6.31
N ARG A 44 5.95 -16.08 -5.88
CA ARG A 44 5.65 -14.84 -5.17
C ARG A 44 4.94 -13.81 -6.03
N GLN A 45 5.33 -13.69 -7.30
CA GLN A 45 4.63 -12.81 -8.24
C GLN A 45 3.15 -13.19 -8.35
N THR A 46 2.85 -14.47 -8.59
CA THR A 46 1.47 -14.97 -8.72
C THR A 46 0.68 -14.80 -7.43
N GLN A 47 1.26 -15.08 -6.27
CA GLN A 47 0.56 -14.93 -4.99
C GLN A 47 0.26 -13.46 -4.64
N ALA A 48 1.13 -12.54 -5.05
CA ALA A 48 1.04 -11.14 -4.65
C ALA A 48 0.23 -10.26 -5.62
N ILE A 49 -0.05 -10.74 -6.84
CA ILE A 49 -0.66 -9.90 -7.89
C ILE A 49 -2.05 -9.38 -7.48
N ILE A 50 -2.94 -10.25 -6.99
CA ILE A 50 -4.29 -9.84 -6.60
C ILE A 50 -4.26 -8.90 -5.39
N PRO A 51 -3.58 -9.22 -4.27
CA PRO A 51 -3.47 -8.29 -3.15
C PRO A 51 -2.90 -6.93 -3.53
N ASN A 52 -1.84 -6.88 -4.34
CA ASN A 52 -1.21 -5.62 -4.74
C ASN A 52 -2.11 -4.79 -5.66
N ILE A 53 -2.89 -5.42 -6.54
CA ILE A 53 -3.88 -4.70 -7.35
C ILE A 53 -4.95 -4.09 -6.45
N ILE A 54 -5.56 -4.87 -5.55
CA ILE A 54 -6.61 -4.37 -4.65
C ILE A 54 -6.10 -3.23 -3.77
N HIS A 55 -4.95 -3.40 -3.10
CA HIS A 55 -4.35 -2.33 -2.29
C HIS A 55 -4.03 -1.08 -3.10
N SER A 56 -3.68 -1.23 -4.38
CA SER A 56 -3.44 -0.07 -5.25
C SER A 56 -4.73 0.70 -5.59
N LEU A 57 -5.87 0.00 -5.64
CA LEU A 57 -7.19 0.60 -5.84
C LEU A 57 -7.68 1.26 -4.56
N ASP A 58 -7.51 0.62 -3.39
CA ASP A 58 -7.83 1.21 -2.09
C ASP A 58 -7.04 2.50 -1.85
N ALA A 59 -5.74 2.49 -2.16
CA ALA A 59 -4.90 3.69 -2.11
C ALA A 59 -5.37 4.77 -3.10
N SER A 60 -5.87 4.38 -4.28
CA SER A 60 -6.41 5.34 -5.26
C SER A 60 -7.71 5.97 -4.79
N HIS A 61 -8.58 5.19 -4.14
CA HIS A 61 -9.81 5.66 -3.54
C HIS A 61 -9.53 6.69 -2.45
N LEU A 62 -8.60 6.39 -1.54
CA LEU A 62 -8.14 7.32 -0.50
C LEU A 62 -7.61 8.62 -1.12
N VAL A 63 -6.72 8.53 -2.12
CA VAL A 63 -6.14 9.72 -2.75
C VAL A 63 -7.21 10.57 -3.42
N LYS A 64 -8.15 9.95 -4.15
CA LYS A 64 -9.27 10.68 -4.78
C LYS A 64 -10.13 11.39 -3.73
N LEU A 65 -10.48 10.71 -2.64
CA LEU A 65 -11.23 11.29 -1.53
C LEU A 65 -10.56 12.52 -0.94
N ILE A 66 -9.26 12.44 -0.64
CA ILE A 66 -8.50 13.56 -0.07
C ILE A 66 -8.44 14.74 -1.05
N LEU A 67 -8.13 14.48 -2.33
CA LEU A 67 -8.06 15.54 -3.35
C LEU A 67 -9.40 16.24 -3.57
N ASN A 68 -10.51 15.50 -3.57
CA ASN A 68 -11.84 16.11 -3.73
C ASN A 68 -12.32 16.79 -2.44
N ALA A 69 -11.92 16.30 -1.26
CA ALA A 69 -12.17 16.99 -0.01
C ALA A 69 -11.42 18.33 0.07
N GLU A 70 -10.17 18.39 -0.41
CA GLU A 70 -9.37 19.62 -0.48
C GLU A 70 -10.05 20.70 -1.33
N LYS A 71 -10.53 20.34 -2.53
CA LYS A 71 -11.25 21.28 -3.42
C LYS A 71 -12.47 21.92 -2.74
N ASP A 72 -13.12 21.17 -1.86
CA ASP A 72 -14.32 21.60 -1.14
C ASP A 72 -14.01 22.20 0.25
N ASN A 73 -12.73 22.39 0.61
CA ASN A 73 -12.28 22.79 1.94
C ASN A 73 -12.86 21.91 3.08
N PHE A 74 -13.03 20.61 2.82
CA PHE A 74 -13.62 19.65 3.76
C PHE A 74 -12.56 19.02 4.65
N HIS A 75 -12.27 19.66 5.79
CA HIS A 75 -11.27 19.21 6.77
C HIS A 75 -11.83 19.28 8.21
N PRO A 76 -11.25 18.57 9.19
CA PRO A 76 -10.16 17.60 9.05
C PRO A 76 -10.65 16.24 8.57
N ILE A 77 -9.81 15.52 7.84
CA ILE A 77 -9.96 14.09 7.59
C ILE A 77 -8.75 13.38 8.20
N ILE A 78 -8.98 12.27 8.90
CA ILE A 78 -7.95 11.32 9.32
C ILE A 78 -8.20 10.00 8.61
N THR A 79 -7.15 9.31 8.20
CA THR A 79 -7.27 8.02 7.51
C THR A 79 -6.22 7.03 7.99
N VAL A 80 -6.58 5.76 8.09
CA VAL A 80 -5.64 4.64 8.26
C VAL A 80 -6.01 3.60 7.21
N HIS A 81 -5.32 3.63 6.07
CA HIS A 81 -5.64 2.78 4.91
C HIS A 81 -7.11 2.90 4.48
N ASP A 82 -7.92 1.90 4.78
CA ASP A 82 -9.36 1.78 4.46
C ASP A 82 -10.29 2.37 5.54
N CYS A 83 -9.73 2.84 6.65
CA CYS A 83 -10.47 3.53 7.70
C CYS A 83 -10.43 5.04 7.50
N PHE A 84 -11.60 5.70 7.49
CA PHE A 84 -11.73 7.15 7.33
C PHE A 84 -12.44 7.76 8.54
N GLY A 85 -11.98 8.93 8.99
CA GLY A 85 -12.54 9.65 10.13
C GLY A 85 -12.53 11.16 9.95
N THR A 86 -13.41 11.84 10.67
CA THR A 86 -13.53 13.30 10.75
C THR A 86 -14.21 13.70 12.07
N LEU A 87 -14.53 14.98 12.26
CA LEU A 87 -15.31 15.46 13.39
C LEU A 87 -16.72 14.85 13.38
N PRO A 88 -17.34 14.55 14.55
CA PRO A 88 -18.68 13.96 14.61
C PRO A 88 -19.74 14.72 13.80
N THR A 89 -19.69 16.07 13.81
CA THR A 89 -20.61 16.93 13.06
C THR A 89 -20.46 16.86 11.53
N LYS A 90 -19.39 16.23 11.03
CA LYS A 90 -19.09 16.07 9.60
C LYS A 90 -19.21 14.61 9.13
N MET A 91 -19.54 13.68 10.02
CA MET A 91 -19.44 12.24 9.75
C MET A 91 -20.34 11.78 8.61
N GLU A 92 -21.60 12.23 8.59
CA GLU A 92 -22.55 11.91 7.50
C GLU A 92 -22.04 12.38 6.13
N LYS A 93 -21.43 13.58 6.08
CA LYS A 93 -20.82 14.11 4.85
C LYS A 93 -19.59 13.31 4.43
N LEU A 94 -18.77 12.87 5.39
CA LEU A 94 -17.62 12.02 5.08
C LEU A 94 -18.08 10.66 4.54
N GLU A 95 -19.05 10.02 5.19
CA GLU A 95 -19.61 8.74 4.74
C GLU A 95 -20.14 8.83 3.30
N PHE A 96 -20.92 9.87 3.00
CA PHE A 96 -21.40 10.13 1.64
C PHE A 96 -20.24 10.26 0.65
N ARG A 97 -19.22 11.06 0.98
CA ARG A 97 -18.04 11.26 0.12
C ARG A 97 -17.27 9.97 -0.12
N VAL A 98 -17.01 9.18 0.92
CA VAL A 98 -16.32 7.89 0.81
C VAL A 98 -17.06 6.98 -0.18
N LYS A 99 -18.39 6.82 -0.03
CA LYS A 99 -19.20 6.00 -0.94
C LYS A 99 -19.21 6.55 -2.36
N LYS A 100 -19.37 7.87 -2.52
CA LYS A 100 -19.36 8.52 -3.82
C LYS A 100 -18.04 8.27 -4.56
N GLU A 101 -16.90 8.52 -3.92
CA GLU A 101 -15.59 8.32 -4.54
C GLU A 101 -15.31 6.86 -4.86
N PHE A 102 -15.88 5.92 -4.09
CA PHE A 102 -15.79 4.50 -4.38
C PHE A 102 -16.56 4.19 -5.68
N ILE A 103 -17.80 4.64 -5.79
CA ILE A 103 -18.61 4.47 -7.00
C ILE A 103 -17.93 5.12 -8.20
N ASP A 104 -17.43 6.35 -8.06
CA ASP A 104 -16.75 7.09 -9.13
C ASP A 104 -15.45 6.39 -9.58
N LEU A 105 -14.73 5.72 -8.66
CA LEU A 105 -13.54 4.95 -8.99
C LEU A 105 -13.87 3.71 -9.83
N TYR A 106 -14.92 2.97 -9.47
CA TYR A 106 -15.26 1.69 -10.10
C TYR A 106 -16.24 1.79 -11.27
N SER A 107 -16.92 2.94 -11.43
CA SER A 107 -17.81 3.21 -12.58
C SER A 107 -17.10 3.83 -13.78
N GLN A 108 -15.81 4.17 -13.64
CA GLN A 108 -14.95 4.67 -14.71
C GLN A 108 -14.17 3.55 -15.42
N VAL A 109 -14.56 2.29 -15.20
CA VAL A 109 -14.01 1.10 -15.86
C VAL A 109 -14.82 0.76 -17.10
#